data_AF-A0A101DHF3-F1
#
_entry.id   AF-A0A101DHF3-F1
#
_cell.length_a   1.000
_cell.length_b   1.000
_cell.length_c   1.000
_cell.angle_alpha   90.00
_cell.angle_beta   90.00
_cell.angle_gamma   90.00
#
_symmetry.space_group_name_H-M   'P 1'
#
loop_
_entity.id
_entity.type
_entity.pdbx_description
1 polymer ?
#
loop_
_entity_poly.entity_id
_entity_poly.type
_entity_poly.pdbx_seq_one_letter_code
_entity_poly.pdbx_strand_id
1 'polypeptide(L)'
;MEHLVSIFFFSIFCLFGCVSISTAQENPFNPRAEWDNLMQESLRAAKGGDYFAAIALTELALQKAEQAFGPEDATVASSLNNLAYFHKTLKEYVQAEEYYKRCLDIRKKLYGLEHPAVATSINNLASLYYVKGDYAAAEPLFKEALEVWKQTLGPNHPNVAICLENLAMLYQATNRQEEAQKLEAQAQAIRAQNQ
;
A
#
# COMPACT_ATOMS: atom_id res chain seq x y z
N MET A 1 41.15 54.48 48.35
CA MET A 1 42.54 54.07 48.08
C MET A 1 42.46 52.83 47.22
N GLU A 2 42.23 53.00 45.92
CA GLU A 2 43.30 53.06 44.88
C GLU A 2 43.84 51.64 44.61
N HIS A 3 43.73 51.04 43.43
CA HIS A 3 44.17 51.55 42.13
C HIS A 3 43.41 50.96 40.91
N LEU A 4 43.27 51.83 39.91
CA LEU A 4 42.97 51.61 38.50
C LEU A 4 44.24 51.19 37.71
N VAL A 5 44.08 50.37 36.67
CA VAL A 5 44.88 50.34 35.43
C VAL A 5 43.93 49.94 34.28
N SER A 6 43.35 50.88 33.51
CA SER A 6 43.77 51.38 32.18
C SER A 6 43.97 50.30 31.09
N ILE A 7 42.96 50.00 30.26
CA ILE A 7 42.70 50.48 28.88
C ILE A 7 43.78 50.11 27.84
N PHE A 8 43.41 49.28 26.85
CA PHE A 8 43.82 49.44 25.45
C PHE A 8 42.67 49.08 24.50
N PHE A 9 42.37 50.05 23.63
CA PHE A 9 41.47 49.98 22.48
C PHE A 9 42.01 49.00 21.42
N PHE A 10 41.14 48.18 20.81
CA PHE A 10 41.24 47.87 19.39
C PHE A 10 39.84 47.71 18.78
N SER A 11 39.38 48.80 18.17
CA SER A 11 38.33 48.80 17.18
C SER A 11 38.89 48.24 15.88
N ILE A 12 38.39 47.11 15.39
CA ILE A 12 38.42 46.79 13.96
C ILE A 12 37.01 46.36 13.54
N PHE A 13 36.40 47.25 12.78
CA PHE A 13 35.23 47.02 11.94
C PHE A 13 35.59 45.92 10.91
N CYS A 14 35.07 44.72 11.05
CA CYS A 14 35.01 43.76 9.94
C CYS A 14 33.64 43.86 9.26
N LEU A 15 33.70 44.53 8.11
CA LEU A 15 32.78 44.55 6.98
C LEU A 15 31.82 43.37 6.87
N PHE A 16 30.54 43.72 6.75
CA PHE A 16 29.56 43.19 5.81
C PHE A 16 29.73 41.73 5.39
N GLY A 17 28.97 40.89 6.07
CA GLY A 17 28.71 39.52 5.67
C GLY A 17 27.81 38.85 6.69
N CYS A 18 26.66 39.44 7.00
CA CYS A 18 25.54 38.64 7.49
C CYS A 18 25.20 37.67 6.35
N VAL A 19 25.90 36.54 6.30
CA VAL A 19 25.35 35.34 5.73
C VAL A 19 24.24 34.96 6.70
N SER A 20 23.08 35.59 6.52
CA SER A 20 21.83 35.00 6.91
C SER A 20 21.77 33.71 6.11
N ILE A 21 22.37 32.64 6.62
CA ILE A 21 21.93 31.30 6.28
C ILE A 21 20.54 31.26 6.90
N SER A 22 19.56 31.80 6.17
CA SER A 22 18.20 31.34 6.20
C SER A 22 18.31 29.89 5.75
N THR A 23 18.72 29.02 6.67
CA THR A 23 18.23 27.66 6.64
C THR A 23 16.74 27.87 6.75
N ALA A 24 16.07 27.88 5.60
CA ALA A 24 14.69 27.49 5.56
C ALA A 24 14.71 26.15 6.28
N GLN A 25 14.30 26.17 7.53
CA GLN A 25 14.10 24.99 8.33
C GLN A 25 13.01 24.25 7.56
N GLU A 26 13.42 23.35 6.66
CA GLU A 26 12.53 22.33 6.11
C GLU A 26 11.82 21.79 7.32
N ASN A 27 10.49 21.95 7.38
CA ASN A 27 9.71 21.43 8.48
C ASN A 27 9.99 19.92 8.54
N PRO A 28 10.85 19.43 9.46
CA PRO A 28 11.58 18.18 9.25
C PRO A 28 10.74 16.96 9.63
N PHE A 29 9.50 17.19 10.08
CA PHE A 29 8.57 16.16 10.45
C PHE A 29 7.35 16.22 9.53
N ASN A 30 7.48 15.58 8.36
CA ASN A 30 6.33 15.22 7.54
C ASN A 30 6.23 13.68 7.50
N PRO A 31 5.53 13.07 8.47
CA PRO A 31 5.41 11.61 8.54
C PRO A 31 4.80 11.00 7.29
N ARG A 32 3.98 11.78 6.57
CA ARG A 32 3.35 11.30 5.34
C ARG A 32 4.36 11.20 4.22
N ALA A 33 5.19 12.24 4.02
CA ALA A 33 6.25 12.21 3.02
C ALA A 33 7.31 11.14 3.35
N GLU A 34 7.65 10.95 4.63
CA GLU A 34 8.55 9.88 5.05
C GLU A 34 7.98 8.49 4.70
N TRP A 35 6.70 8.25 5.02
CA TRP A 35 6.01 7.01 4.63
C TRP A 35 5.99 6.83 3.10
N ASP A 36 5.64 7.87 2.34
CA ASP A 36 5.59 7.81 0.86
C ASP A 36 6.97 7.44 0.29
N ASN A 37 8.07 8.00 0.82
CA ASN A 37 9.44 7.69 0.40
C ASN A 37 9.80 6.22 0.68
N LEU A 38 9.54 5.73 1.90
CA LEU A 38 9.78 4.34 2.27
C LEU A 38 8.98 3.36 1.39
N MET A 39 7.71 3.69 1.12
CA MET A 39 6.87 2.89 0.24
C MET A 39 7.38 2.88 -1.20
N GLN A 40 7.87 4.02 -1.72
CA GLN A 40 8.48 4.06 -3.04
C GLN A 40 9.74 3.19 -3.12
N GLU A 41 10.63 3.27 -2.14
CA GLU A 41 11.85 2.46 -2.10
C GLU A 41 11.53 0.97 -1.97
N SER A 42 10.58 0.61 -1.12
CA SER A 42 10.07 -0.76 -0.98
C SER A 42 9.58 -1.31 -2.32
N LEU A 43 8.75 -0.55 -3.04
CA LEU A 43 8.22 -0.96 -4.34
C LEU A 43 9.32 -1.06 -5.41
N ARG A 44 10.34 -0.20 -5.36
CA ARG A 44 11.52 -0.31 -6.25
C ARG A 44 12.32 -1.57 -5.96
N ALA A 45 12.57 -1.89 -4.69
CA ALA A 45 13.25 -3.11 -4.27
C ALA A 45 12.49 -4.37 -4.74
N ALA A 46 11.17 -4.41 -4.51
CA ALA A 46 10.30 -5.50 -4.97
C ALA A 46 10.32 -5.64 -6.50
N LYS A 47 10.30 -4.53 -7.25
CA LYS A 47 10.41 -4.55 -8.71
C LYS A 47 11.77 -5.08 -9.18
N GLY A 48 12.83 -4.85 -8.40
CA GLY A 48 14.16 -5.44 -8.61
C GLY A 48 14.27 -6.91 -8.17
N GLY A 49 13.22 -7.49 -7.58
CA GLY A 49 13.20 -8.85 -7.05
C GLY A 49 13.74 -9.00 -5.63
N ASP A 50 14.18 -7.91 -4.99
CA ASP A 50 14.64 -7.92 -3.60
C ASP A 50 13.45 -7.75 -2.65
N TYR A 51 12.74 -8.86 -2.43
CA TYR A 51 11.59 -8.90 -1.53
C TYR A 51 11.97 -8.77 -0.05
N PHE A 52 13.20 -9.13 0.34
CA PHE A 52 13.67 -8.96 1.72
C PHE A 52 13.86 -7.49 2.05
N ALA A 53 14.52 -6.73 1.17
CA ALA A 53 14.62 -5.28 1.33
C ALA A 53 13.24 -4.61 1.28
N ALA A 54 12.34 -5.05 0.37
CA ALA A 54 10.98 -4.53 0.31
C ALA A 54 10.19 -4.75 1.61
N ILE A 55 10.30 -5.94 2.22
CA ILE A 55 9.68 -6.25 3.51
C ILE A 55 10.24 -5.33 4.59
N ALA A 56 11.56 -5.26 4.76
CA ALA A 56 12.19 -4.44 5.79
C ALA A 56 11.80 -2.95 5.69
N LEU A 57 11.79 -2.40 4.47
CA LEU A 57 11.36 -1.02 4.21
C LEU A 57 9.87 -0.81 4.54
N THR A 58 9.02 -1.80 4.26
CA THR A 58 7.58 -1.70 4.50
C THR A 58 7.22 -1.90 5.97
N GLU A 59 7.94 -2.75 6.70
CA GLU A 59 7.82 -2.87 8.16
C GLU A 59 8.22 -1.55 8.86
N LEU A 60 9.29 -0.91 8.40
CA LEU A 60 9.68 0.41 8.88
C LEU A 60 8.60 1.46 8.58
N ALA A 61 8.05 1.45 7.35
CA ALA A 61 6.96 2.34 6.97
C ALA A 61 5.70 2.10 7.84
N LEU A 62 5.36 0.84 8.10
CA LEU A 62 4.23 0.44 8.95
C LEU A 62 4.42 0.97 10.38
N GLN A 63 5.59 0.74 10.98
CA GLN A 63 5.90 1.20 12.33
C GLN A 63 5.75 2.72 12.45
N LYS A 64 6.31 3.46 11.49
CA LYS A 64 6.21 4.93 11.46
C LYS A 64 4.78 5.41 11.24
N ALA A 65 4.02 4.75 10.37
CA ALA A 65 2.62 5.07 10.13
C ALA A 65 1.76 4.86 11.38
N GLU A 66 1.94 3.74 12.08
CA GLU A 66 1.21 3.47 13.34
C GLU A 66 1.52 4.52 14.41
N GLN A 67 2.78 4.95 14.51
CA GLN A 67 3.20 5.98 15.47
C GLN A 67 2.64 7.37 15.13
N ALA A 68 2.60 7.73 13.84
CA ALA A 68 2.23 9.07 13.41
C ALA A 68 0.72 9.27 13.23
N PHE A 69 0.01 8.25 12.73
CA PHE A 69 -1.40 8.35 12.31
C PHE A 69 -2.34 7.45 13.11
N GLY A 70 -1.78 6.46 13.83
CA GLY A 70 -2.55 5.48 14.59
C GLY A 70 -2.80 4.17 13.83
N PRO A 71 -3.19 3.10 14.55
CA PRO A 71 -3.23 1.73 14.01
C PRO A 71 -4.38 1.45 13.04
N GLU A 72 -5.36 2.34 12.93
CA GLU A 72 -6.53 2.21 12.05
C GLU A 72 -6.47 3.17 10.85
N ASP A 73 -5.30 3.73 10.52
CA ASP A 73 -5.13 4.67 9.40
C ASP A 73 -5.00 3.98 8.03
N ALA A 74 -5.33 4.72 6.96
CA ALA A 74 -5.23 4.25 5.58
C ALA A 74 -3.79 3.91 5.15
N THR A 75 -2.79 4.60 5.70
CA THR A 75 -1.36 4.32 5.45
C THR A 75 -0.96 2.97 6.05
N VAL A 76 -1.41 2.66 7.27
CA VAL A 76 -1.23 1.36 7.92
C VAL A 76 -1.86 0.25 7.08
N ALA A 77 -3.11 0.43 6.62
CA ALA A 77 -3.77 -0.55 5.76
C ALA A 77 -2.99 -0.79 4.44
N SER A 78 -2.40 0.27 3.88
CA SER A 78 -1.62 0.20 2.64
C SER A 78 -0.28 -0.52 2.83
N SER A 79 0.43 -0.27 3.94
CA SER A 79 1.64 -1.01 4.31
C SER A 79 1.36 -2.49 4.53
N LEU A 80 0.29 -2.83 5.26
CA LEU A 80 -0.14 -4.21 5.49
C LEU A 80 -0.47 -4.94 4.19
N ASN A 81 -1.18 -4.29 3.27
CA ASN A 81 -1.47 -4.87 1.95
C ASN A 81 -0.20 -5.24 1.17
N ASN A 82 0.83 -4.40 1.24
CA ASN A 82 2.08 -4.63 0.53
C ASN A 82 2.94 -5.71 1.19
N LEU A 83 3.02 -5.70 2.53
CA LEU A 83 3.65 -6.82 3.28
C LEU A 83 2.99 -8.14 2.91
N ALA A 84 1.66 -8.20 2.93
CA ALA A 84 0.92 -9.40 2.54
C ALA A 84 1.28 -9.88 1.13
N TYR A 85 1.41 -8.95 0.18
CA TYR A 85 1.82 -9.28 -1.19
C TYR A 85 3.25 -9.84 -1.25
N PHE A 86 4.21 -9.25 -0.53
CA PHE A 86 5.59 -9.74 -0.50
C PHE A 86 5.68 -11.12 0.14
N HIS A 87 5.07 -11.32 1.30
CA HIS A 87 5.00 -12.62 1.96
C HIS A 87 4.30 -13.68 1.09
N LYS A 88 3.21 -13.32 0.39
CA LYS A 88 2.55 -14.20 -0.59
C LYS A 88 3.53 -14.62 -1.69
N THR A 89 4.34 -13.69 -2.18
CA THR A 89 5.33 -13.95 -3.24
C THR A 89 6.44 -14.89 -2.77
N LEU A 90 6.85 -14.78 -1.51
CA LEU A 90 7.79 -15.70 -0.84
C LEU A 90 7.15 -17.02 -0.39
N LYS A 91 5.85 -17.23 -0.65
CA LYS A 91 5.05 -18.40 -0.22
C LYS A 91 4.88 -18.52 1.30
N GLU A 92 5.07 -17.42 2.03
CA GLU A 92 4.84 -17.30 3.47
C GLU A 92 3.37 -16.98 3.72
N TYR A 93 2.52 -17.97 3.41
CA TYR A 93 1.08 -17.77 3.29
C TYR A 93 0.38 -17.43 4.61
N VAL A 94 0.90 -17.88 5.75
CA VAL A 94 0.31 -17.58 7.07
C VAL A 94 0.43 -16.09 7.37
N GLN A 95 1.65 -15.55 7.27
CA GLN A 95 1.93 -14.12 7.45
C GLN A 95 1.16 -13.27 6.45
N ALA A 96 1.12 -13.69 5.17
CA ALA A 96 0.35 -12.98 4.16
C ALA A 96 -1.15 -12.90 4.49
N GLU A 97 -1.72 -13.98 5.04
CA GLU A 97 -3.13 -14.04 5.42
C GLU A 97 -3.45 -13.10 6.59
N GLU A 98 -2.59 -13.09 7.61
CA GLU A 98 -2.73 -12.18 8.76
C GLU A 98 -2.70 -10.71 8.33
N TYR A 99 -1.76 -10.34 7.46
CA TYR A 99 -1.65 -8.98 6.95
C TYR A 99 -2.83 -8.59 6.05
N TYR A 100 -3.30 -9.47 5.16
CA TYR A 100 -4.48 -9.16 4.35
C TYR A 100 -5.75 -9.04 5.19
N LYS A 101 -5.95 -9.89 6.20
CA LYS A 101 -7.10 -9.80 7.12
C LYS A 101 -7.08 -8.49 7.89
N ARG A 102 -5.93 -8.12 8.48
CA ARG A 102 -5.79 -6.84 9.20
C ARG A 102 -6.02 -5.63 8.29
N CYS A 103 -5.48 -5.65 7.06
CA CYS A 103 -5.74 -4.62 6.05
C CYS A 103 -7.23 -4.49 5.71
N LEU A 104 -7.92 -5.62 5.50
CA LEU A 104 -9.34 -5.67 5.21
C LEU A 104 -10.16 -5.07 6.36
N ASP A 105 -9.86 -5.44 7.60
CA ASP A 105 -10.58 -4.94 8.78
C ASP A 105 -10.44 -3.42 8.94
N ILE A 106 -9.23 -2.88 8.75
CA ILE A 106 -9.00 -1.43 8.79
C ILE A 106 -9.80 -0.73 7.68
N ARG A 107 -9.74 -1.23 6.44
CA ARG A 107 -10.46 -0.62 5.30
C ARG A 107 -11.97 -0.69 5.47
N LYS A 108 -12.51 -1.78 6.06
CA LYS A 108 -13.93 -1.88 6.42
C LYS A 108 -14.34 -0.82 7.44
N LYS A 109 -13.52 -0.58 8.46
CA LYS A 109 -13.77 0.47 9.47
C LYS A 109 -13.69 1.87 8.89
N LEU A 110 -12.71 2.13 8.03
CA LEU A 110 -12.48 3.46 7.45
C LEU A 110 -13.53 3.85 6.40
N TYR A 111 -13.94 2.91 5.56
CA TYR A 111 -14.69 3.24 4.33
C TYR A 111 -16.06 2.59 4.24
N GLY A 112 -16.39 1.64 5.12
CA GLY A 112 -17.57 0.80 5.00
C GLY A 112 -17.39 -0.35 4.00
N LEU A 113 -18.36 -1.27 3.97
CA LEU A 113 -18.29 -2.51 3.19
C LEU A 113 -18.35 -2.27 1.67
N GLU A 114 -19.10 -1.26 1.23
CA GLU A 114 -19.33 -0.94 -0.18
C GLU A 114 -18.30 0.05 -0.72
N HIS A 115 -17.02 -0.12 -0.38
CA HIS A 115 -15.94 0.75 -0.86
C HIS A 115 -14.98 0.00 -1.80
N PRO A 116 -14.52 0.61 -2.92
CA PRO A 116 -13.57 -0.02 -3.84
C PRO A 116 -12.29 -0.55 -3.18
N ALA A 117 -11.79 0.11 -2.14
CA ALA A 117 -10.61 -0.36 -1.40
C ALA A 117 -10.88 -1.63 -0.57
N VAL A 118 -12.11 -1.82 -0.08
CA VAL A 118 -12.53 -3.06 0.58
C VAL A 118 -12.57 -4.20 -0.43
N ALA A 119 -13.18 -3.97 -1.61
CA ALA A 119 -13.17 -4.94 -2.71
C ALA A 119 -11.75 -5.34 -3.14
N THR A 120 -10.82 -4.39 -3.25
CA THR A 120 -9.39 -4.70 -3.50
C THR A 120 -8.81 -5.65 -2.46
N SER A 121 -9.13 -5.44 -1.19
CA SER A 121 -8.62 -6.24 -0.08
C SER A 121 -9.21 -7.65 -0.09
N ILE A 122 -10.51 -7.76 -0.37
CA ILE A 122 -11.21 -9.04 -0.52
C ILE A 122 -10.62 -9.83 -1.70
N ASN A 123 -10.46 -9.20 -2.87
CA ASN A 123 -9.85 -9.83 -4.05
C ASN A 123 -8.41 -10.29 -3.77
N ASN A 124 -7.61 -9.52 -3.02
CA ASN A 124 -6.25 -9.91 -2.67
C ASN A 124 -6.21 -11.12 -1.72
N LEU A 125 -7.12 -11.17 -0.73
CA LEU A 125 -7.28 -12.33 0.15
C LEU A 125 -7.77 -13.56 -0.62
N ALA A 126 -8.70 -13.40 -1.56
CA ALA A 126 -9.14 -14.45 -2.47
C ALA A 126 -7.98 -14.99 -3.32
N SER A 127 -7.15 -14.09 -3.87
CA SER A 127 -5.94 -14.46 -4.60
C SER A 127 -4.95 -15.25 -3.74
N LEU A 128 -4.81 -14.92 -2.45
CA LEU A 128 -4.01 -15.70 -1.52
C LEU A 128 -4.56 -17.13 -1.36
N TYR A 129 -5.86 -17.31 -1.14
CA TYR A 129 -6.46 -18.64 -1.04
C TYR A 129 -6.34 -19.43 -2.34
N TYR A 130 -6.50 -18.77 -3.49
CA TYR A 130 -6.29 -19.38 -4.80
C TYR A 130 -4.87 -19.95 -4.94
N VAL A 131 -3.82 -19.18 -4.63
CA VAL A 131 -2.43 -19.68 -4.75
C VAL A 131 -2.06 -20.73 -3.69
N LYS A 132 -2.80 -20.79 -2.57
CA LYS A 132 -2.73 -21.89 -1.59
C LYS A 132 -3.42 -23.17 -2.09
N GLY A 133 -4.21 -23.10 -3.16
CA GLY A 133 -5.05 -24.19 -3.65
C GLY A 133 -6.39 -24.33 -2.93
N ASP A 134 -6.74 -23.39 -2.04
CA ASP A 134 -8.02 -23.37 -1.33
C ASP A 134 -9.07 -22.63 -2.18
N TYR A 135 -9.50 -23.29 -3.25
CA TYR A 135 -10.49 -22.71 -4.17
C TYR A 135 -11.86 -22.51 -3.52
N ALA A 136 -12.20 -23.32 -2.52
CA ALA A 136 -13.46 -23.22 -1.78
C ALA A 136 -13.53 -21.93 -0.95
N ALA A 137 -12.42 -21.51 -0.34
CA ALA A 137 -12.33 -20.22 0.35
C ALA A 137 -12.20 -19.04 -0.64
N ALA A 138 -11.53 -19.22 -1.78
CA ALA A 138 -11.29 -18.15 -2.75
C ALA A 138 -12.55 -17.72 -3.54
N GLU A 139 -13.36 -18.67 -4.00
CA GLU A 139 -14.53 -18.40 -4.86
C GLU A 139 -15.53 -17.39 -4.27
N PRO A 140 -16.03 -17.56 -3.03
CA PRO A 140 -16.98 -16.60 -2.46
C PRO A 140 -16.39 -15.19 -2.32
N LEU A 141 -15.09 -15.08 -2.00
CA LEU A 141 -14.41 -13.80 -1.86
C LEU A 141 -14.25 -13.10 -3.20
N PHE A 142 -13.88 -13.82 -4.27
CA PHE A 142 -13.86 -13.22 -5.61
C PHE A 142 -15.24 -12.73 -6.05
N LYS A 143 -16.32 -13.48 -5.75
CA LYS A 143 -17.69 -13.04 -6.04
C LYS A 143 -18.09 -11.80 -5.24
N GLU A 144 -17.73 -11.74 -3.96
CA GLU A 144 -17.96 -10.57 -3.10
C GLU A 144 -17.24 -9.32 -3.64
N ALA A 145 -15.94 -9.44 -3.97
CA ALA A 145 -15.17 -8.34 -4.54
C ALA A 145 -15.74 -7.86 -5.89
N LEU A 146 -16.16 -8.81 -6.74
CA LEU A 146 -16.79 -8.53 -8.04
C LEU A 146 -18.08 -7.71 -7.88
N GLU A 147 -18.93 -8.08 -6.92
CA GLU A 147 -20.19 -7.38 -6.69
C GLU A 147 -19.95 -5.97 -6.18
N VAL A 148 -19.06 -5.80 -5.18
CA VAL A 148 -18.73 -4.46 -4.65
C VAL A 148 -18.15 -3.57 -5.76
N TRP A 149 -17.22 -4.08 -6.59
CA TRP A 149 -16.69 -3.27 -7.70
C TRP A 149 -17.74 -2.94 -8.77
N LYS A 150 -18.65 -3.86 -9.11
CA LYS A 150 -19.74 -3.57 -10.05
C LYS A 150 -20.66 -2.47 -9.54
N GLN A 151 -21.02 -2.51 -8.25
CA GLN A 151 -21.88 -1.52 -7.63
C GLN A 151 -21.20 -0.15 -7.49
N THR A 152 -19.92 -0.13 -7.10
CA THR A 152 -19.21 1.11 -6.75
C THR A 152 -18.54 1.81 -7.93
N LEU A 153 -18.01 1.05 -8.90
CA LEU A 153 -17.25 1.58 -10.04
C LEU A 153 -17.99 1.42 -11.37
N GLY A 154 -19.09 0.65 -11.38
CA GLY A 154 -19.83 0.28 -12.57
C GLY A 154 -19.31 -1.00 -13.23
N PRO A 155 -20.15 -1.68 -14.03
CA PRO A 155 -19.85 -3.00 -14.59
C PRO A 155 -18.73 -3.01 -15.64
N ASN A 156 -18.41 -1.86 -16.23
CA ASN A 156 -17.39 -1.73 -17.28
C ASN A 156 -16.05 -1.21 -16.75
N HIS A 157 -15.86 -1.14 -15.43
CA HIS A 157 -14.61 -0.66 -14.86
C HIS A 157 -13.49 -1.70 -15.01
N PRO A 158 -12.22 -1.31 -15.27
CA PRO A 158 -11.09 -2.25 -15.39
C PRO A 158 -10.91 -3.23 -14.22
N ASN A 159 -11.18 -2.80 -12.98
CA ASN A 159 -11.15 -3.69 -11.81
C ASN A 159 -12.18 -4.84 -11.88
N VAL A 160 -13.34 -4.62 -12.51
CA VAL A 160 -14.34 -5.68 -12.75
C VAL A 160 -13.75 -6.72 -13.70
N ALA A 161 -13.08 -6.30 -14.77
CA ALA A 161 -12.41 -7.21 -15.70
C ALA A 161 -11.32 -8.05 -15.01
N ILE A 162 -10.49 -7.43 -14.17
CA ILE A 162 -9.46 -8.13 -13.38
C ILE A 162 -10.10 -9.19 -12.46
N CYS A 163 -11.20 -8.84 -11.78
CA CYS A 163 -11.88 -9.78 -10.89
C CYS A 163 -12.52 -10.96 -11.64
N LEU A 164 -13.10 -10.68 -12.81
CA LEU A 164 -13.67 -11.71 -13.70
C LEU A 164 -12.60 -12.70 -14.16
N GLU A 165 -11.41 -12.21 -14.51
CA GLU A 165 -10.26 -13.05 -14.90
C GLU A 165 -9.77 -13.92 -13.73
N ASN A 166 -9.68 -13.36 -12.53
CA ASN A 166 -9.30 -14.13 -11.34
C ASN A 166 -10.29 -15.26 -11.05
N LEU A 167 -11.60 -14.99 -11.19
CA LEU A 167 -12.64 -16.00 -11.01
C LEU A 167 -12.65 -17.03 -12.16
N ALA A 168 -12.33 -16.61 -13.39
CA ALA A 168 -12.15 -17.53 -14.52
C ALA A 168 -10.97 -18.49 -14.30
N MET A 169 -9.83 -17.99 -13.83
CA MET A 169 -8.67 -18.83 -13.48
C MET A 169 -9.01 -19.85 -12.38
N LEU A 170 -9.84 -19.47 -11.40
CA LEU A 170 -10.38 -20.40 -10.39
C LEU A 170 -11.24 -21.48 -11.04
N TYR A 171 -12.15 -21.11 -11.92
CA TYR A 171 -13.01 -22.07 -12.62
C TYR A 171 -12.22 -23.01 -13.54
N GLN A 172 -11.16 -22.54 -14.21
CA GLN A 172 -10.25 -23.40 -14.94
C GLN A 172 -9.56 -24.42 -14.02
N ALA A 173 -9.03 -23.97 -12.88
CA ALA A 173 -8.37 -24.83 -11.91
C ALA A 173 -9.30 -25.89 -11.29
N THR A 174 -10.61 -25.65 -11.32
CA THR A 174 -11.66 -26.55 -10.80
C THR A 174 -12.42 -27.30 -11.91
N ASN A 175 -11.92 -27.30 -13.14
CA ASN A 175 -12.52 -27.95 -14.32
C ASN A 175 -13.91 -27.44 -14.75
N ARG A 176 -14.27 -26.20 -14.37
CA ARG A 176 -15.52 -25.51 -14.74
C ARG A 176 -15.34 -24.64 -15.97
N GLN A 177 -14.97 -25.27 -17.10
CA GLN A 177 -14.54 -24.58 -18.32
C GLN A 177 -15.59 -23.64 -18.92
N GLU A 178 -16.86 -24.06 -18.94
CA GLU A 178 -17.95 -23.22 -19.49
C GLU A 178 -18.14 -21.92 -18.71
N GLU A 179 -17.99 -21.97 -17.39
CA GLU A 179 -18.12 -20.79 -16.53
C GLU A 179 -16.91 -19.87 -16.70
N ALA A 180 -15.70 -20.44 -16.79
CA ALA A 180 -14.49 -19.67 -17.07
C ALA A 180 -14.60 -18.89 -18.39
N GLN A 181 -14.99 -19.57 -19.48
CA GLN A 181 -15.13 -18.95 -20.81
C GLN A 181 -16.12 -17.78 -20.82
N LYS A 182 -17.23 -17.91 -20.09
CA LYS A 182 -18.22 -16.82 -19.95
C LYS A 182 -17.63 -15.60 -19.25
N LEU A 183 -16.83 -15.80 -18.19
CA LEU A 183 -16.20 -14.72 -17.46
C LEU A 183 -15.07 -14.07 -18.26
N GLU A 184 -14.27 -14.86 -18.96
CA GLU A 184 -13.21 -14.36 -19.86
C GLU A 184 -13.78 -13.49 -20.98
N ALA A 185 -14.87 -13.95 -21.62
CA ALA A 185 -15.55 -13.17 -22.65
C ALA A 185 -16.06 -11.81 -22.11
N GLN A 186 -16.60 -11.80 -20.89
CA GLN A 186 -17.02 -10.56 -20.24
C GLN A 186 -15.83 -9.63 -19.95
N ALA A 187 -14.73 -10.16 -19.41
CA ALA A 187 -13.53 -9.36 -19.12
C ALA A 187 -12.92 -8.76 -20.40
N GLN A 188 -12.86 -9.53 -21.48
CA GLN A 188 -12.39 -9.07 -22.79
C GLN A 188 -13.28 -7.96 -23.36
N ALA A 189 -14.61 -8.11 -23.26
CA ALA A 189 -15.54 -7.07 -23.70
C ALA A 189 -15.34 -5.75 -22.94
N ILE A 190 -15.11 -5.81 -21.62
CA ILE A 190 -14.81 -4.63 -20.81
C ILE A 190 -13.49 -3.98 -21.24
N ARG A 191 -12.44 -4.77 -21.47
CA ARG A 191 -11.14 -4.24 -21.91
C ARG A 191 -11.22 -3.58 -23.29
N ALA A 192 -11.97 -4.17 -24.22
CA ALA A 192 -12.15 -3.63 -25.56
C ALA A 192 -12.90 -2.29 -25.58
N GLN A 193 -13.77 -2.04 -24.60
CA GLN A 193 -14.50 -0.76 -24.47
C GLN A 193 -13.67 0.37 -23.84
N ASN A 194 -12.56 0.03 -23.18
CA ASN A 194 -11.70 0.98 -22.45
C ASN A 194 -10.34 1.25 -23.16
N GLN A 195 -10.21 0.84 -24.43
CA GLN A 195 -9.07 1.10 -25.31
C GLN A 195 -9.36 2.28 -26.24
#